data_AF-A0A8S3RN62-F1
#
_entry.id   AF-A0A8S3RN62-F1
#
_cell.length_a   1.000
_cell.length_b   1.000
_cell.length_c   1.000
_cell.angle_alpha   90.00
_cell.angle_beta   90.00
_cell.angle_gamma   90.00
#
_symmetry.space_group_name_H-M   'P 1'
#
loop_
_entity.id
_entity.type
_entity.pdbx_description
1 polymer ?
#
loop_
_entity_poly.entity_id
_entity_poly.type
_entity_poly.pdbx_seq_one_letter_code
_entity_poly.pdbx_strand_id
1 'polypeptide(L)'
;MSLIRQIYNLYRCCRGPRLFRKHSDDTHQGKAYIPNIVESGADKVINVIRFCYSFTYWTSPVVLTILYRRGYFTQEGGKTLLGYVLSISFVYGLAYMIRGINCTRAYNADYTLFLTEVLLAAEKSCTPQNRKMLAGFDFEFWGWPIDFKWSDVNNREVKRTKIQVPKSSATLGLSKVFHYPATLVSYMCAHTFGRRMMYPGATALMNTLLEPTLCQNRSKLIEEVIFNFEVNICYRINLNELILMN
;
A
#
# COMPACT_ATOMS: atom_id res chain seq x y z
N MET A 1 14.10 23.26 -20.34
CA MET A 1 14.62 22.08 -19.59
C MET A 1 14.20 22.08 -18.11
N SER A 2 14.16 23.21 -17.39
CA SER A 2 13.84 23.24 -15.95
C SER A 2 12.36 22.96 -15.61
N LEU A 3 11.40 23.48 -16.40
CA LEU A 3 9.97 23.28 -16.16
C LEU A 3 9.53 21.82 -16.25
N ILE A 4 10.05 21.08 -17.22
CA ILE A 4 9.75 19.63 -17.39
C ILE A 4 10.25 18.85 -16.16
N ARG A 5 11.44 19.19 -15.65
CA ARG A 5 12.00 18.56 -14.44
C ARG A 5 11.20 18.91 -13.19
N GLN A 6 10.70 20.15 -13.08
CA GLN A 6 9.82 20.57 -11.99
C GLN A 6 8.47 19.84 -12.04
N ILE A 7 7.85 19.72 -13.21
CA ILE A 7 6.59 18.97 -13.39
C ILE A 7 6.79 17.48 -13.10
N TYR A 8 7.94 16.91 -13.48
CA TYR A 8 8.26 15.51 -13.20
C TYR A 8 8.46 15.23 -11.71
N ASN A 9 9.21 16.11 -11.03
CA ASN A 9 9.38 16.05 -9.58
C ASN A 9 8.03 16.24 -8.86
N LEU A 10 7.19 17.14 -9.37
CA LEU A 10 5.83 17.34 -8.86
C LEU A 10 4.99 16.07 -8.98
N TYR A 11 4.93 15.48 -10.17
CA TYR A 11 4.17 14.25 -10.41
C TYR A 11 4.61 13.11 -9.48
N ARG A 12 5.92 13.00 -9.23
CA ARG A 12 6.46 12.04 -8.26
C ARG A 12 6.07 12.37 -6.82
N CYS A 13 6.04 13.64 -6.43
CA CYS A 13 5.52 14.04 -5.13
C CYS A 13 4.03 13.70 -4.98
N CYS A 14 3.21 13.89 -6.03
CA CYS A 14 1.80 13.50 -6.05
C CYS A 14 1.62 12.00 -5.82
N ARG A 15 2.44 11.22 -6.52
CA ARG A 15 2.36 9.77 -6.50
C ARG A 15 3.23 9.15 -5.42
N GLY A 16 3.93 9.93 -4.62
CA GLY A 16 4.93 9.46 -3.67
C GLY A 16 4.33 8.82 -2.42
N PRO A 17 5.08 7.92 -1.75
CA PRO A 17 4.62 7.24 -0.54
C PRO A 17 4.36 8.21 0.61
N ARG A 18 3.47 7.86 1.53
CA ARG A 18 3.33 8.60 2.80
C ARG A 18 4.55 8.35 3.68
N LEU A 19 5.05 9.42 4.29
CA LEU A 19 6.07 9.36 5.33
C LEU A 19 5.36 9.38 6.68
N PHE A 20 5.63 8.39 7.52
CA PHE A 20 5.02 8.25 8.85
C PHE A 20 5.92 8.85 9.92
N ARG A 21 7.22 8.55 9.87
CA ARG A 21 8.15 8.94 10.93
C ARG A 21 9.59 9.04 10.40
N LYS A 22 10.38 9.89 11.04
CA LYS A 22 11.84 9.87 10.94
C LYS A 22 12.38 9.26 12.23
N HIS A 23 13.13 8.16 12.12
CA HIS A 23 13.76 7.51 13.25
C HIS A 23 14.89 8.38 13.82
N SER A 24 15.19 8.16 15.10
CA SER A 24 16.26 8.88 15.78
C SER A 24 17.60 8.49 15.16
N ASP A 25 18.41 9.48 14.82
CA ASP A 25 19.84 9.29 14.55
C ASP A 25 20.62 9.68 15.82
N ASP A 26 21.90 9.32 15.94
CA ASP A 26 22.75 9.54 17.13
C ASP A 26 22.75 10.99 17.66
N THR A 27 22.32 11.95 16.83
CA THR A 27 22.28 13.39 17.11
C THR A 27 20.88 14.00 17.25
N HIS A 28 19.80 13.29 16.85
CA HIS A 28 18.45 13.86 16.81
C HIS A 28 17.39 12.84 17.23
N GLN A 29 16.61 13.18 18.26
CA GLN A 29 15.44 12.40 18.70
C GLN A 29 14.44 12.18 17.55
N GLY A 30 13.94 10.95 17.43
CA GLY A 30 13.04 10.54 16.35
C GLY A 30 11.72 11.33 16.35
N LYS A 31 11.44 12.06 15.27
CA LYS A 31 10.25 12.93 15.12
C LYS A 31 9.19 12.26 14.26
N ALA A 32 7.95 12.26 14.74
CA ALA A 32 6.79 11.88 13.94
C ALA A 32 6.54 12.93 12.84
N TYR A 33 6.19 12.48 11.64
CA TYR A 33 5.80 13.39 10.57
C TYR A 33 4.45 14.02 10.91
N ILE A 34 4.38 15.35 10.88
CA ILE A 34 3.15 16.09 11.17
C ILE A 34 2.55 16.52 9.82
N PRO A 35 1.51 15.81 9.33
CA PRO A 35 0.82 16.22 8.11
C PRO A 35 0.03 17.50 8.37
N ASN A 36 -0.04 18.38 7.38
CA ASN A 36 -0.93 19.54 7.45
C ASN A 36 -2.40 19.07 7.46
N ILE A 37 -3.31 19.89 7.98
CA ILE A 37 -4.76 19.60 8.04
C ILE A 37 -5.31 19.25 6.66
N VAL A 38 -4.84 19.95 5.63
CA VAL A 38 -5.25 19.74 4.23
C VAL A 38 -4.78 18.37 3.71
N GLU A 39 -3.55 17.95 4.02
CA GLU A 39 -3.03 16.62 3.66
C GLU A 39 -3.74 15.53 4.44
N SER A 40 -3.92 15.70 5.75
CA SER A 40 -4.69 14.77 6.58
C SER A 40 -6.14 14.61 6.08
N GLY A 41 -6.78 15.71 5.67
CA GLY A 41 -8.13 15.70 5.11
C GLY A 41 -8.20 14.95 3.78
N ALA A 42 -7.33 15.27 2.82
CA ALA A 42 -7.26 14.58 1.54
C ALA A 42 -6.96 13.08 1.71
N ASP A 43 -6.07 12.74 2.63
CA ASP A 43 -5.65 11.38 2.92
C ASP A 43 -6.79 10.52 3.49
N LYS A 44 -7.62 11.11 4.35
CA LYS A 44 -8.85 10.49 4.85
C LYS A 44 -9.86 10.26 3.74
N VAL A 45 -10.10 11.26 2.87
CA VAL A 45 -11.05 11.13 1.75
C VAL A 45 -10.62 10.00 0.80
N ILE A 46 -9.33 9.94 0.45
CA ILE A 46 -8.80 8.87 -0.41
C ILE A 46 -8.95 7.50 0.26
N ASN A 47 -8.67 7.39 1.56
CA ASN A 47 -8.80 6.14 2.30
C ASN A 47 -10.26 5.69 2.39
N VAL A 48 -11.21 6.60 2.62
CA VAL A 48 -12.64 6.29 2.62
C VAL A 48 -13.10 5.82 1.25
N ILE A 49 -12.71 6.49 0.17
CA ILE A 49 -13.07 6.07 -1.20
C ILE A 49 -12.49 4.68 -1.50
N ARG A 50 -11.24 4.41 -1.12
CA ARG A 50 -10.60 3.09 -1.25
C ARG A 50 -11.31 2.01 -0.44
N PHE A 51 -11.74 2.33 0.78
CA PHE A 51 -12.52 1.44 1.62
C PHE A 51 -13.89 1.15 1.00
N CYS A 52 -14.63 2.18 0.59
CA CYS A 52 -15.93 2.05 -0.08
C CYS A 52 -15.81 1.24 -1.38
N TYR A 53 -14.76 1.46 -2.18
CA TYR A 53 -14.50 0.68 -3.39
C TYR A 53 -14.22 -0.79 -3.05
N SER A 54 -13.39 -1.05 -2.04
CA SER A 54 -13.09 -2.40 -1.57
C SER A 54 -14.32 -3.11 -1.01
N PHE A 55 -15.18 -2.39 -0.29
CA PHE A 55 -16.42 -2.86 0.27
C PHE A 55 -17.49 -3.14 -0.80
N THR A 56 -17.65 -2.24 -1.77
CA THR A 56 -18.53 -2.42 -2.93
C THR A 56 -18.07 -3.60 -3.77
N TYR A 57 -16.76 -3.78 -3.93
CA TYR A 57 -16.20 -4.95 -4.59
C TYR A 57 -16.50 -6.23 -3.80
N TRP A 58 -16.37 -6.20 -2.47
CA TRP A 58 -16.70 -7.33 -1.58
C TRP A 58 -18.17 -7.73 -1.66
N THR A 59 -19.06 -6.74 -1.73
CA THR A 59 -20.52 -6.92 -1.82
C THR A 59 -21.02 -7.03 -3.26
N SER A 60 -20.12 -7.05 -4.25
CA SER A 60 -20.42 -7.06 -5.68
C SER A 60 -21.50 -8.05 -6.10
N PRO A 61 -21.51 -9.33 -5.69
CA PRO A 61 -22.57 -10.27 -6.09
C PRO A 61 -23.96 -9.83 -5.59
N VAL A 62 -24.04 -9.26 -4.38
CA VAL A 62 -25.29 -8.71 -3.82
C VAL A 62 -25.68 -7.42 -4.54
N VAL A 63 -24.74 -6.49 -4.69
CA VAL A 63 -24.94 -5.20 -5.36
C VAL A 63 -25.41 -5.40 -6.80
N LEU A 64 -24.85 -6.36 -7.53
CA LEU A 64 -25.24 -6.68 -8.90
C LEU A 64 -26.69 -7.19 -8.98
N THR A 65 -27.12 -8.05 -8.06
CA THR A 65 -28.52 -8.53 -8.03
C THR A 65 -29.52 -7.41 -7.71
N ILE A 66 -29.16 -6.47 -6.83
CA ILE A 66 -29.98 -5.30 -6.49
C ILE A 66 -30.06 -4.34 -7.69
N LEU A 67 -28.93 -4.06 -8.34
CA LEU A 67 -28.85 -3.21 -9.54
C LEU A 67 -29.70 -3.76 -10.68
N TYR A 68 -29.66 -5.08 -10.88
CA TYR A 68 -30.47 -5.77 -11.89
C TYR A 68 -31.97 -5.67 -11.59
N ARG A 69 -32.38 -6.01 -10.36
CA ARG A 69 -33.80 -5.97 -9.95
C ARG A 69 -34.41 -4.57 -10.03
N ARG A 70 -33.58 -3.53 -9.82
CA ARG A 70 -34.02 -2.13 -9.79
C ARG A 70 -33.97 -1.46 -11.16
N GLY A 71 -33.58 -2.17 -12.22
CA GLY A 71 -33.68 -1.68 -13.60
C GLY A 71 -32.64 -0.61 -13.97
N TYR A 72 -31.53 -0.50 -13.25
CA TYR A 72 -30.47 0.47 -13.55
C TYR A 72 -29.75 0.23 -14.90
N PHE A 73 -30.00 -0.91 -15.55
CA PHE A 73 -29.52 -1.22 -16.90
C PHE A 73 -30.39 -0.62 -18.02
N THR A 74 -31.47 0.09 -17.69
CA THR A 74 -32.25 0.87 -18.66
C THR A 74 -31.49 2.14 -19.08
N GLN A 75 -31.79 2.71 -20.25
CA GLN A 75 -31.07 3.90 -20.75
C GLN A 75 -31.16 5.10 -19.81
N GLU A 76 -32.24 5.23 -19.05
CA GLU A 76 -32.40 6.31 -18.07
C GLU A 76 -31.62 6.02 -16.78
N GLY A 77 -31.68 4.78 -16.27
CA GLY A 77 -30.91 4.35 -15.11
C GLY A 77 -29.39 4.44 -15.35
N GLY A 78 -28.92 4.04 -16.53
CA GLY A 78 -27.50 4.08 -16.88
C GLY A 78 -26.92 5.50 -16.88
N LYS A 79 -27.69 6.49 -17.35
CA LYS A 79 -27.28 7.91 -17.30
C LYS A 79 -27.09 8.40 -15.86
N THR A 80 -27.99 8.02 -14.95
CA THR A 80 -27.85 8.39 -13.53
C THR A 80 -26.61 7.73 -12.89
N LEU A 81 -26.35 6.46 -13.19
CA LEU A 81 -25.19 5.72 -12.68
C LEU A 81 -23.88 6.33 -13.19
N LEU A 82 -23.81 6.71 -14.47
CA LEU A 82 -22.68 7.42 -15.03
C LEU A 82 -22.45 8.75 -14.32
N GLY A 83 -23.52 9.50 -14.02
CA GLY A 83 -23.45 10.73 -13.23
C GLY A 83 -22.80 10.54 -11.86
N TYR A 84 -23.19 9.48 -11.13
CA TYR A 84 -22.56 9.15 -9.85
C TYR A 84 -21.09 8.74 -9.99
N VAL A 85 -20.75 7.92 -10.97
CA VAL A 85 -19.36 7.50 -11.22
C VAL A 85 -18.49 8.71 -11.55
N LEU A 86 -18.97 9.62 -12.40
CA LEU A 86 -18.25 10.85 -12.75
C LEU A 86 -18.09 11.77 -11.53
N SER A 87 -19.13 11.93 -10.71
CA SER A 87 -19.07 12.73 -9.48
C SER A 87 -18.05 12.17 -8.50
N ILE A 88 -18.06 10.86 -8.22
CA ILE A 88 -17.08 10.21 -7.34
C ILE A 88 -15.67 10.33 -7.92
N SER A 89 -15.51 10.13 -9.24
CA SER A 89 -14.22 10.26 -9.93
C SER A 89 -13.69 11.69 -9.85
N PHE A 90 -14.56 12.69 -9.96
CA PHE A 90 -14.20 14.10 -9.83
C PHE A 90 -13.71 14.41 -8.41
N VAL A 91 -14.45 13.99 -7.38
CA VAL A 91 -14.04 14.17 -5.98
C VAL A 91 -12.72 13.45 -5.69
N TYR A 92 -12.56 12.22 -6.18
CA TYR A 92 -11.32 11.46 -6.03
C TYR A 92 -10.15 12.14 -6.74
N GLY A 93 -10.34 12.59 -7.98
CA GLY A 93 -9.34 13.35 -8.73
C GLY A 93 -8.96 14.64 -8.02
N LEU A 94 -9.92 15.38 -7.49
CA LEU A 94 -9.70 16.62 -6.75
C LEU A 94 -8.95 16.36 -5.45
N ALA A 95 -9.25 15.28 -4.71
CA ALA A 95 -8.48 14.87 -3.54
C ALA A 95 -7.03 14.49 -3.90
N TYR A 96 -6.80 13.81 -5.03
CA TYR A 96 -5.44 13.51 -5.53
C TYR A 96 -4.70 14.77 -5.99
N MET A 97 -5.41 15.73 -6.56
CA MET A 97 -4.85 17.03 -6.94
C MET A 97 -4.50 17.85 -5.70
N ILE A 98 -5.34 17.90 -4.66
CA ILE A 98 -5.00 18.55 -3.39
C ILE A 98 -3.81 17.87 -2.72
N ARG A 99 -3.75 16.53 -2.78
CA ARG A 99 -2.61 15.75 -2.27
C ARG A 99 -1.31 16.04 -3.04
N GLY A 100 -1.40 16.22 -4.35
CA GLY A 100 -0.25 16.24 -5.24
C GLY A 100 0.23 17.62 -5.70
N ILE A 101 -0.68 18.58 -5.84
CA ILE A 101 -0.33 19.96 -6.17
C ILE A 101 0.50 20.52 -5.01
N ASN A 102 1.51 21.31 -5.37
CA ASN A 102 2.54 22.00 -4.57
C ASN A 102 2.14 22.64 -3.21
N CYS A 103 0.89 22.60 -2.78
CA CYS A 103 0.41 23.33 -1.61
C CYS A 103 0.74 22.66 -0.27
N THR A 104 0.90 21.32 -0.21
CA THR A 104 1.09 20.64 1.09
C THR A 104 2.42 19.90 1.21
N ARG A 105 2.74 19.05 0.24
CA ARG A 105 3.92 18.18 0.31
C ARG A 105 5.23 18.84 -0.10
N ALA A 106 5.17 19.89 -0.93
CA ALA A 106 6.34 20.69 -1.31
C ALA A 106 6.70 21.75 -0.26
N TYR A 107 5.75 22.11 0.62
CA TYR A 107 5.98 23.04 1.73
C TYR A 107 6.78 22.40 2.86
N ASN A 108 6.60 21.09 3.08
CA ASN A 108 7.34 20.33 4.08
C ASN A 108 8.74 19.96 3.55
N ALA A 109 9.75 20.73 3.95
CA ALA A 109 11.15 20.51 3.57
C ALA A 109 11.65 19.09 3.94
N ASP A 110 11.19 18.53 5.06
CA ASP A 110 11.58 17.18 5.47
C ASP A 110 11.13 16.09 4.48
N TYR A 111 9.95 16.26 3.88
CA TYR A 111 9.42 15.29 2.93
C TYR A 111 10.12 15.41 1.58
N THR A 112 10.42 16.62 1.12
CA THR A 112 11.12 16.83 -0.16
C THR A 112 12.53 16.27 -0.08
N LEU A 113 13.26 16.52 1.02
CA LEU A 113 14.57 15.93 1.28
C LEU A 113 14.51 14.40 1.23
N PHE A 114 13.57 13.78 1.96
CA PHE A 114 13.38 12.33 1.92
C PHE A 114 13.14 11.80 0.50
N LEU A 115 12.21 12.41 -0.24
CA LEU A 115 11.81 11.89 -1.55
C LEU A 115 12.89 12.09 -2.63
N THR A 116 13.56 13.25 -2.64
CA THR A 116 14.55 13.57 -3.68
C THR A 116 15.94 13.06 -3.37
N GLU A 117 16.35 13.05 -2.10
CA GLU A 117 17.72 12.70 -1.71
C GLU A 117 17.83 11.25 -1.29
N VAL A 118 16.88 10.74 -0.51
CA VAL A 118 17.00 9.40 0.09
C VAL A 118 16.36 8.34 -0.80
N LEU A 119 15.09 8.52 -1.16
CA LEU A 119 14.34 7.52 -1.93
C LEU A 119 14.87 7.39 -3.36
N LEU A 120 15.13 8.50 -4.03
CA LEU A 120 15.66 8.49 -5.40
C LEU A 120 17.09 7.93 -5.45
N ALA A 121 17.94 8.28 -4.47
CA ALA A 121 19.29 7.72 -4.40
C ALA A 121 19.28 6.21 -4.13
N ALA A 122 18.38 5.73 -3.28
CA ALA A 122 18.20 4.32 -3.00
C ALA A 122 17.66 3.54 -4.21
N GLU A 123 16.70 4.11 -4.96
CA GLU A 123 16.16 3.51 -6.19
C GLU A 123 17.23 3.43 -7.29
N LYS A 124 18.07 4.46 -7.42
CA LYS A 124 19.11 4.53 -8.46
C LYS A 124 20.35 3.69 -8.10
N SER A 125 20.68 3.61 -6.82
CA SER A 125 21.89 2.94 -6.33
C SER A 125 21.62 2.22 -5.01
N CYS A 126 21.56 0.89 -5.08
CA CYS A 126 21.40 0.01 -3.92
C CYS A 126 22.74 -0.16 -3.19
N THR A 127 23.27 0.94 -2.65
CA THR A 127 24.46 0.89 -1.77
C THR A 127 24.03 0.63 -0.33
N PRO A 128 24.85 -0.06 0.49
CA PRO A 128 24.52 -0.30 1.89
C PRO A 128 24.36 1.00 2.69
N GLN A 129 25.05 2.08 2.29
CA GLN A 129 24.95 3.41 2.89
C GLN A 129 23.59 4.06 2.62
N ASN A 130 23.13 4.09 1.37
CA ASN A 130 21.81 4.63 1.01
C ASN A 130 20.69 3.83 1.70
N ARG A 131 20.88 2.52 1.85
CA ARG A 131 19.95 1.66 2.58
C ARG A 131 19.88 2.01 4.07
N LYS A 132 21.02 2.27 4.72
CA LYS A 132 21.06 2.72 6.11
C LYS A 132 20.33 4.06 6.27
N MET A 133 20.56 5.00 5.35
CA MET A 133 19.84 6.29 5.34
C MET A 133 18.33 6.10 5.14
N LEU A 134 17.92 5.21 4.23
CA LEU A 134 16.50 4.92 3.97
C LEU A 134 15.82 4.23 5.15
N ALA A 135 16.51 3.33 5.84
CA ALA A 135 16.00 2.66 7.04
C ALA A 135 15.76 3.62 8.21
N GLY A 136 16.42 4.79 8.21
CA GLY A 136 16.15 5.88 9.15
C GLY A 136 14.81 6.58 8.91
N PHE A 137 14.13 6.31 7.79
CA PHE A 137 12.81 6.86 7.50
C PHE A 137 11.77 5.75 7.45
N ASP A 138 10.62 6.05 8.05
CA ASP A 138 9.48 5.15 8.05
C ASP A 138 8.42 5.63 7.07
N PHE A 139 8.14 4.84 6.04
CA PHE A 139 7.23 5.20 4.95
C PHE A 139 6.40 4.00 4.47
N GLU A 140 5.47 4.27 3.55
CA GLU A 140 4.59 3.23 2.98
C GLU A 140 5.38 2.14 2.25
N PHE A 141 5.01 0.88 2.53
CA PHE A 141 5.71 -0.30 2.03
C PHE A 141 5.82 -0.37 0.50
N TRP A 142 4.83 0.12 -0.23
CA TRP A 142 4.85 0.07 -1.70
C TRP A 142 5.93 0.99 -2.30
N GLY A 143 6.38 2.01 -1.56
CA GLY A 143 7.47 2.90 -1.97
C GLY A 143 8.86 2.33 -1.69
N TRP A 144 8.96 1.16 -1.05
CA TRP A 144 10.24 0.55 -0.71
C TRP A 144 10.93 0.02 -1.97
N PRO A 145 12.23 0.34 -2.19
CA PRO A 145 12.95 -0.15 -3.36
C PRO A 145 13.08 -1.68 -3.34
N ILE A 146 13.08 -2.30 -4.52
CA ILE A 146 13.16 -3.75 -4.62
C ILE A 146 14.61 -4.18 -4.36
N ASP A 147 14.85 -4.78 -3.20
CA ASP A 147 16.19 -5.28 -2.80
C ASP A 147 16.58 -6.58 -3.52
N PHE A 148 15.60 -7.36 -3.98
CA PHE A 148 15.81 -8.69 -4.53
C PHE A 148 15.09 -8.84 -5.88
N LYS A 149 15.85 -9.17 -6.91
CA LYS A 149 15.31 -9.46 -8.23
C LYS A 149 15.56 -10.94 -8.55
N TRP A 150 14.48 -11.70 -8.74
CA TRP A 150 14.56 -13.14 -9.03
C TRP A 150 15.39 -13.46 -10.28
N SER A 151 15.50 -12.52 -11.24
CA SER A 151 16.35 -12.67 -12.42
C SER A 151 17.83 -12.87 -12.08
N ASP A 152 18.26 -12.38 -10.93
CA ASP A 152 19.66 -12.43 -10.49
C ASP A 152 19.99 -13.83 -9.94
N VAL A 153 18.95 -14.63 -9.64
CA VAL A 153 19.06 -16.00 -9.12
C VAL A 153 18.88 -17.06 -10.21
N ASN A 154 18.41 -16.70 -11.41
CA ASN A 154 18.15 -17.63 -12.51
C ASN A 154 19.36 -18.40 -13.05
N ASN A 155 20.58 -18.05 -12.63
CA ASN A 155 21.75 -18.90 -12.88
C ASN A 155 21.76 -20.19 -12.03
N ARG A 156 20.77 -20.40 -11.15
CA ARG A 156 20.56 -21.65 -10.44
C ARG A 156 19.32 -22.34 -11.00
N GLU A 157 19.53 -23.46 -11.67
CA GLU A 157 18.50 -24.30 -12.28
C GLU A 157 17.51 -24.85 -11.23
N VAL A 158 16.48 -24.08 -10.89
CA VAL A 158 15.39 -24.59 -10.04
C VAL A 158 14.38 -25.29 -10.94
N LYS A 159 14.38 -26.63 -10.91
CA LYS A 159 13.39 -27.49 -11.57
C LYS A 159 11.98 -27.13 -11.06
N ARG A 160 11.18 -26.48 -11.90
CA ARG A 160 9.76 -26.20 -11.62
C ARG A 160 8.95 -27.49 -11.72
N THR A 161 8.51 -28.02 -10.58
CA THR A 161 7.56 -29.14 -10.53
C THR A 161 6.21 -28.67 -11.08
N LYS A 162 5.83 -29.17 -12.26
CA LYS A 162 4.52 -28.90 -12.86
C LYS A 162 3.46 -29.65 -12.07
N ILE A 163 2.72 -28.95 -11.21
CA ILE A 163 1.53 -29.50 -10.55
C ILE A 163 0.45 -29.68 -11.62
N GLN A 164 0.12 -30.93 -11.94
CA GLN A 164 -0.96 -31.25 -12.85
C GLN A 164 -2.29 -31.10 -12.09
N VAL A 165 -3.08 -30.10 -12.47
CA VAL A 165 -4.43 -29.92 -11.91
C VAL A 165 -5.38 -30.89 -12.63
N PRO A 166 -6.14 -31.75 -11.93
CA PRO A 166 -7.05 -32.68 -12.57
C PRO A 166 -8.16 -31.92 -13.31
N LYS A 167 -8.35 -32.22 -14.60
CA LYS A 167 -9.49 -31.74 -15.39
C LYS A 167 -10.76 -32.45 -14.91
N SER A 168 -11.67 -31.72 -14.27
CA SER A 168 -12.97 -32.28 -13.86
C SER A 168 -13.80 -32.62 -15.10
N SER A 169 -14.12 -33.89 -15.27
CA SER A 169 -15.05 -34.41 -16.27
C SER A 169 -16.48 -33.96 -15.92
N ALA A 170 -17.10 -33.12 -16.76
CA ALA A 170 -18.46 -32.65 -16.56
C ALA A 170 -19.46 -33.61 -17.23
N THR A 171 -20.29 -34.27 -16.41
CA THR A 171 -21.40 -35.14 -16.83
C THR A 171 -22.53 -34.35 -17.52
N LEU A 172 -23.08 -34.94 -18.60
CA LEU A 172 -24.16 -34.45 -19.45
C LEU A 172 -25.55 -34.52 -18.77
N GLY A 173 -26.46 -33.61 -19.15
CA GLY A 173 -27.91 -33.88 -19.13
C GLY A 173 -28.78 -32.68 -18.73
N LEU A 174 -29.46 -32.07 -19.70
CA LEU A 174 -30.59 -31.10 -19.64
C LEU A 174 -30.53 -29.84 -18.74
N SER A 175 -29.67 -29.78 -17.74
CA SER A 175 -29.48 -28.63 -16.84
C SER A 175 -28.71 -27.47 -17.49
N LYS A 176 -28.08 -27.68 -18.66
CA LYS A 176 -27.11 -26.77 -19.30
C LYS A 176 -27.58 -25.32 -19.46
N VAL A 177 -28.85 -25.02 -19.73
CA VAL A 177 -29.31 -23.63 -19.96
C VAL A 177 -29.45 -22.83 -18.66
N PHE A 178 -30.02 -23.43 -17.59
CA PHE A 178 -30.07 -22.81 -16.26
C PHE A 178 -28.76 -22.96 -15.49
N HIS A 179 -27.92 -23.95 -15.86
CA HIS A 179 -26.61 -24.17 -15.26
C HIS A 179 -25.61 -23.10 -15.70
N TYR A 180 -25.71 -22.50 -16.88
CA TYR A 180 -24.80 -21.43 -17.31
C TYR A 180 -24.81 -20.20 -16.39
N PRO A 181 -25.97 -19.55 -16.11
CA PRO A 181 -26.02 -18.43 -15.18
C PRO A 181 -25.71 -18.87 -13.74
N ALA A 182 -26.17 -20.06 -13.30
CA ALA A 182 -25.87 -20.57 -11.96
C ALA A 182 -24.36 -20.87 -11.76
N THR A 183 -23.68 -21.38 -12.78
CA THR A 183 -22.23 -21.63 -12.77
C THR A 183 -21.45 -20.32 -12.81
N LEU A 184 -21.95 -19.32 -13.55
CA LEU A 184 -21.35 -17.99 -13.54
C LEU A 184 -21.46 -17.36 -12.16
N VAL A 185 -22.64 -17.43 -11.52
CA VAL A 185 -22.86 -16.92 -10.16
C VAL A 185 -21.99 -17.69 -9.16
N SER A 186 -21.93 -19.02 -9.22
CA SER A 186 -21.12 -19.81 -8.29
C SER A 186 -19.62 -19.59 -8.51
N TYR A 187 -19.15 -19.45 -9.75
CA TYR A 187 -17.78 -19.08 -10.10
C TYR A 187 -17.44 -17.68 -9.57
N MET A 188 -18.32 -16.70 -9.78
CA MET A 188 -18.16 -15.35 -9.27
C MET A 188 -18.12 -15.35 -7.75
N CYS A 189 -19.04 -16.06 -7.06
CA CYS A 189 -19.03 -16.19 -5.61
C CYS A 189 -17.75 -16.87 -5.10
N ALA A 190 -17.30 -17.97 -5.72
CA ALA A 190 -16.07 -18.66 -5.32
C ALA A 190 -14.82 -17.77 -5.49
N HIS A 191 -14.74 -17.02 -6.59
CA HIS A 191 -13.60 -16.13 -6.87
C HIS A 191 -13.62 -14.82 -6.09
N THR A 192 -14.79 -14.23 -5.84
CA THR A 192 -14.93 -12.95 -5.15
C THR A 192 -15.01 -13.12 -3.64
N PHE A 193 -15.86 -14.02 -3.17
CA PHE A 193 -16.11 -14.27 -1.75
C PHE A 193 -15.21 -15.39 -1.22
N GLY A 194 -15.17 -16.55 -1.89
CA GLY A 194 -14.45 -17.73 -1.41
C GLY A 194 -12.95 -17.50 -1.20
N ARG A 195 -12.23 -17.00 -2.22
CA ARG A 195 -10.78 -16.71 -2.10
C ARG A 195 -10.47 -15.66 -1.03
N ARG A 196 -11.37 -14.70 -0.81
CA ARG A 196 -11.14 -13.58 0.12
C ARG A 196 -11.51 -13.92 1.57
N MET A 197 -12.50 -14.79 1.78
CA MET A 197 -12.80 -15.35 3.11
C MET A 197 -11.71 -16.32 3.59
N MET A 198 -11.00 -16.98 2.67
CA MET A 198 -9.88 -17.83 3.04
C MET A 198 -8.67 -17.03 3.55
N TYR A 199 -8.48 -15.79 3.07
CA TYR A 199 -7.39 -14.90 3.46
C TYR A 199 -7.88 -13.47 3.75
N PRO A 200 -8.69 -13.27 4.80
CA PRO A 200 -9.29 -11.97 5.10
C PRO A 200 -8.23 -10.91 5.45
N GLY A 201 -7.10 -11.34 6.04
CA GLY A 201 -5.99 -10.46 6.43
C GLY A 201 -5.23 -9.84 5.26
N ALA A 202 -5.21 -10.48 4.08
CA ALA A 202 -4.56 -9.93 2.89
C ALA A 202 -5.47 -8.96 2.12
N THR A 203 -6.70 -8.73 2.58
CA THR A 203 -7.63 -7.85 1.88
C THR A 203 -7.34 -6.38 2.18
N ALA A 204 -7.53 -5.54 1.16
CA ALA A 204 -7.34 -4.09 1.29
C ALA A 204 -8.16 -3.49 2.45
N LEU A 205 -9.35 -4.03 2.72
CA LEU A 205 -10.23 -3.61 3.81
C LEU A 205 -9.56 -3.81 5.18
N MET A 206 -9.07 -5.01 5.44
CA MET A 206 -8.42 -5.33 6.72
C MET A 206 -7.11 -4.54 6.85
N ASN A 207 -6.37 -4.40 5.76
CA ASN A 207 -5.14 -3.62 5.74
C ASN A 207 -5.40 -2.15 6.13
N THR A 208 -6.42 -1.49 5.55
CA THR A 208 -6.77 -0.11 5.89
C THR A 208 -7.27 0.07 7.33
N LEU A 209 -7.90 -0.95 7.91
CA LEU A 209 -8.38 -0.89 9.31
C LEU A 209 -7.23 -1.09 10.30
N LEU A 210 -6.28 -1.98 9.98
CA LEU A 210 -5.16 -2.32 10.86
C LEU A 210 -3.97 -1.37 10.72
N GLU A 211 -3.85 -0.66 9.59
CA GLU A 211 -2.78 0.30 9.28
C GLU A 211 -2.35 1.18 10.48
N PRO A 212 -3.24 1.90 11.21
CA PRO A 212 -2.82 2.76 12.32
C PRO A 212 -2.19 1.98 13.47
N THR A 213 -2.75 0.81 13.81
CA THR A 213 -2.22 -0.04 14.89
C THR A 213 -0.87 -0.64 14.50
N LEU A 214 -0.71 -1.03 13.24
CA LEU A 214 0.54 -1.58 12.72
C LEU A 214 1.66 -0.54 12.71
N CYS A 215 1.38 0.69 12.26
CA CYS A 215 2.34 1.79 12.27
C CYS A 215 2.77 2.14 13.71
N GLN A 216 1.82 2.20 14.65
CA GLN A 216 2.11 2.46 16.06
C GLN A 216 2.96 1.36 16.68
N ASN A 217 2.61 0.10 16.47
CA ASN A 217 3.33 -1.04 17.04
C ASN A 217 4.72 -1.20 16.42
N ARG A 218 4.89 -0.96 15.12
CA ARG A 218 6.20 -0.94 14.47
C ARG A 218 7.11 0.13 15.07
N SER A 219 6.58 1.33 15.29
CA SER A 219 7.36 2.43 15.90
C SER A 219 7.85 2.05 17.30
N LYS A 220 6.97 1.47 18.13
CA LYS A 220 7.32 0.99 19.47
C LYS A 220 8.40 -0.10 19.42
N LEU A 221 8.26 -1.09 18.53
CA LEU A 221 9.25 -2.17 18.41
C LEU A 221 10.65 -1.65 18.07
N ILE A 222 10.74 -0.67 17.17
CA ILE A 222 12.03 -0.10 16.76
C ILE A 222 12.65 0.68 17.93
N GLU A 223 11.88 1.48 18.66
CA GLU A 223 12.38 2.27 19.78
C GLU A 223 12.71 1.41 21.01
N GLU A 224 11.84 0.46 21.38
CA GLU A 224 12.02 -0.35 22.58
C GLU A 224 13.03 -1.48 22.40
N VAL A 225 13.08 -2.13 21.24
CA VAL A 225 13.92 -3.32 21.06
C VAL A 225 15.29 -2.94 20.51
N ILE A 226 15.35 -2.16 19.43
CA ILE A 226 16.62 -1.89 18.73
C ILE A 226 17.47 -0.90 19.56
N PHE A 227 16.85 0.17 20.06
CA PHE A 227 17.57 1.18 20.82
C PHE A 227 18.02 0.67 22.20
N ASN A 228 17.17 -0.06 22.94
CA ASN A 228 17.63 -0.67 24.20
C ASN A 228 18.69 -1.73 23.96
N PHE A 229 18.64 -2.49 22.87
CA PHE A 229 19.65 -3.51 22.59
C PHE A 229 21.02 -2.89 22.28
N GLU A 230 21.08 -1.82 21.47
CA GLU A 230 22.33 -1.10 21.21
C GLU A 230 22.89 -0.44 22.47
N VAL A 231 22.05 0.22 23.29
CA VAL A 231 22.48 0.84 24.54
C VAL A 231 22.99 -0.21 25.54
N ASN A 232 22.30 -1.34 25.67
CA ASN A 232 22.69 -2.39 26.62
C ASN A 232 23.98 -3.12 26.19
N ILE A 233 24.19 -3.32 24.89
CA ILE A 233 25.47 -3.83 24.35
C ILE A 233 26.59 -2.83 24.61
N CYS A 234 26.39 -1.54 24.32
CA CYS A 234 27.41 -0.52 24.49
C CYS A 234 27.81 -0.36 25.97
N TYR A 235 26.85 -0.44 26.89
CA TYR A 235 27.11 -0.49 28.32
C TYR A 235 27.89 -1.75 28.73
N ARG A 236 27.53 -2.94 28.22
CA ARG A 236 28.29 -4.18 28.52
C ARG A 236 29.72 -4.13 28.00
N ILE A 237 29.96 -3.54 26.83
CA ILE A 237 31.30 -3.41 26.26
C ILE A 237 32.13 -2.42 27.10
N ASN A 238 31.59 -1.24 27.44
CA ASN A 238 32.27 -0.27 28.30
C ASN A 238 32.55 -0.83 29.71
N LEU A 239 31.62 -1.61 30.28
CA LEU A 239 31.81 -2.22 31.59
C LEU A 239 32.94 -3.28 31.56
N ASN A 240 33.04 -4.06 30.48
CA ASN A 240 34.12 -5.03 30.31
C ASN A 240 35.49 -4.37 30.10
N GLU A 241 35.56 -3.23 29.40
CA GLU A 241 36.81 -2.47 29.27
C GLU A 241 37.24 -1.83 30.61
N LEU A 242 36.29 -1.35 31.42
CA LEU A 242 36.57 -0.81 32.76
C LEU A 242 37.05 -1.89 33.75
N ILE A 243 36.59 -3.14 33.61
CA ILE A 243 37.05 -4.27 34.44
C ILE A 243 38.44 -4.76 34.00
N LEU A 244 38.82 -4.60 32.73
CA LEU A 244 40.14 -4.99 32.22
C LEU A 244 41.26 -3.97 32.52
N MET A 245 40.91 -2.75 32.94
CA MET A 245 41.87 -1.69 33.30
C MET A 245 42.16 -1.59 34.81
N ASN A 246 41.60 -2.48 35.64
CA ASN A 246 41.77 -2.52 37.10
C ASN A 246 42.31 -3.91 37.52
#